data_AF-A0AAJ0CC58-F1
#
_entry.id   AF-A0AAJ0CC58-F1
#
_cell.length_a   1.000
_cell.length_b   1.000
_cell.length_c   1.000
_cell.angle_alpha   90.00
_cell.angle_beta   90.00
_cell.angle_gamma   90.00
#
_symmetry.space_group_name_H-M   'P 1'
#
loop_
_entity.id
_entity.type
_entity.pdbx_description
1 polymer ?
#
loop_
_entity_poly.entity_id
_entity_poly.type
_entity_poly.pdbx_seq_one_letter_code
_entity_poly.pdbx_strand_id
1 'polypeptide(L)'
;MVLGAGACAALTHDISHLSPRACTPDIILDSITEDGIHQANSAISFKVACGALDTTKSHAIFISRSEDPTPWAIFVHNTTITAQGITMPDGLGVGQKSITIVATDLKGLPLLKNFVIAFGSAPVAFISKPSQKAATTASSTYCHADVLSQPQCQNPPPTCDFYESCAEAALLCGPGGYPLGYGLKNCQKFMQRLQYFTSAGRTWIFKVMTCLQHFLITPLSQCDMSCNRIKDIAFSSHPQCYVESGVCDLPLSDWVQLVITVNTDLLAGPALKQAVVTGGKCALHYVQLIENEIKVLEGHLGNKDIAAIKGQIALFATVKSLFETH
;
A
#
# COMPACT_ATOMS: atom_id res chain seq x y z
N MET A 1 -10.19 10.12 -76.80
CA MET A 1 -9.45 10.64 -75.63
C MET A 1 -10.51 10.99 -74.60
N VAL A 2 -10.76 10.09 -73.65
CA VAL A 2 -11.90 10.16 -72.72
C VAL A 2 -11.42 10.77 -71.41
N LEU A 3 -12.07 11.84 -70.96
CA LEU A 3 -11.90 12.48 -69.66
C LEU A 3 -12.76 11.75 -68.62
N GLY A 4 -12.14 11.21 -67.58
CA GLY A 4 -12.81 10.60 -66.42
C GLY A 4 -12.49 11.39 -65.15
N ALA A 5 -13.51 11.96 -64.52
CA ALA A 5 -13.43 12.63 -63.22
C ALA A 5 -13.35 11.59 -62.09
N GLY A 6 -12.29 11.63 -61.28
CA GLY A 6 -12.12 10.81 -60.09
C GLY A 6 -12.69 11.50 -58.85
N ALA A 7 -13.64 10.84 -58.19
CA ALA A 7 -14.21 11.25 -56.92
C ALA A 7 -13.26 10.96 -55.74
N CYS A 8 -13.16 11.90 -54.80
CA CYS A 8 -12.51 11.71 -53.50
C CYS A 8 -13.37 10.78 -52.61
N ALA A 9 -12.86 9.60 -52.29
CA ALA A 9 -13.40 8.76 -51.22
C ALA A 9 -12.65 9.07 -49.91
N ALA A 10 -13.38 9.61 -48.93
CA ALA A 10 -12.87 9.82 -47.58
C ALA A 10 -12.80 8.46 -46.85
N LEU A 11 -11.59 8.07 -46.44
CA LEU A 11 -11.34 6.94 -45.55
C LEU A 11 -11.78 7.34 -44.13
N THR A 12 -12.93 6.87 -43.69
CA THR A 12 -13.31 6.87 -42.28
C THR A 12 -12.55 5.74 -41.57
N HIS A 13 -11.54 6.07 -40.80
CA HIS A 13 -10.89 5.13 -39.90
C HIS A 13 -11.84 4.78 -38.75
N ASP A 14 -12.24 3.51 -38.74
CA ASP A 14 -13.07 2.88 -37.72
C ASP A 14 -12.25 2.69 -36.43
N ILE A 15 -12.46 3.56 -35.44
CA ILE A 15 -11.80 3.50 -34.12
C ILE A 15 -12.63 2.62 -33.17
N SER A 16 -12.95 1.39 -33.58
CA SER A 16 -13.77 0.45 -32.79
C SER A 16 -12.95 -0.64 -32.07
N HIS A 17 -11.61 -0.57 -32.08
CA HIS A 17 -10.74 -1.62 -31.52
C HIS A 17 -9.77 -1.15 -30.41
N LEU A 18 -10.16 -0.16 -29.60
CA LEU A 18 -9.51 0.02 -28.31
C LEU A 18 -10.08 -1.01 -27.32
N SER A 19 -9.35 -2.13 -27.18
CA SER A 19 -9.55 -3.08 -26.08
C SER A 19 -9.69 -2.30 -24.76
N PRO A 20 -10.75 -2.53 -23.96
CA PRO A 20 -10.92 -1.84 -22.69
C PRO A 20 -9.67 -2.09 -21.85
N ARG A 21 -8.96 -1.02 -21.49
CA ARG A 21 -7.75 -1.10 -20.65
C ARG A 21 -8.08 -2.03 -19.47
N ALA A 22 -7.32 -3.12 -19.35
CA ALA A 22 -7.43 -4.02 -18.21
C ALA A 22 -7.21 -3.19 -16.95
N CYS A 23 -8.30 -2.87 -16.28
CA CYS A 23 -8.26 -2.13 -15.03
C CYS A 23 -8.18 -3.17 -13.90
N THR A 24 -7.32 -2.92 -12.93
CA THR A 24 -7.23 -3.77 -11.74
C THR A 24 -8.28 -3.27 -10.75
N PRO A 25 -9.25 -4.08 -10.32
CA PRO A 25 -10.23 -3.66 -9.32
C PRO A 25 -9.51 -3.19 -8.05
N ASP A 26 -9.92 -2.03 -7.55
CA ASP A 26 -9.37 -1.42 -6.34
C ASP A 26 -10.50 -0.66 -5.62
N ILE A 27 -10.41 -0.57 -4.29
CA ILE A 27 -11.37 0.18 -3.48
C ILE A 27 -10.77 1.56 -3.22
N ILE A 28 -11.54 2.62 -3.44
CA ILE A 28 -11.12 4.01 -3.25
C ILE A 28 -12.13 4.76 -2.39
N LEU A 29 -11.68 5.84 -1.74
CA LEU A 29 -12.56 6.73 -1.00
C LEU A 29 -13.56 7.40 -1.95
N ASP A 30 -14.81 7.51 -1.51
CA ASP A 30 -15.83 8.29 -2.20
C ASP A 30 -16.09 9.58 -1.44
N SER A 31 -15.88 10.70 -2.13
CA SER A 31 -16.10 12.06 -1.63
C SER A 31 -15.22 12.54 -0.45
N ILE A 32 -14.34 11.69 0.10
CA ILE A 32 -13.34 12.07 1.13
C ILE A 32 -11.91 11.70 0.70
N THR A 33 -10.90 12.20 1.42
CA THR A 33 -9.46 12.03 1.12
C THR A 33 -8.66 11.67 2.36
N GLU A 34 -7.53 10.99 2.22
CA GLU A 34 -6.65 10.64 3.38
C GLU A 34 -5.92 11.86 3.95
N ASP A 35 -5.62 12.86 3.11
CA ASP A 35 -4.90 14.08 3.52
C ASP A 35 -5.81 15.15 4.17
N GLY A 36 -7.12 14.90 4.21
CA GLY A 36 -8.12 15.81 4.75
C GLY A 36 -8.51 15.49 6.20
N ILE A 37 -9.11 16.48 6.87
CA ILE A 37 -9.78 16.30 8.16
C ILE A 37 -11.28 16.36 7.92
N HIS A 38 -11.97 15.28 8.26
CA HIS A 38 -13.38 15.08 7.94
C HIS A 38 -14.26 15.22 9.18
N GLN A 39 -15.56 15.44 8.95
CA GLN A 39 -16.53 15.52 10.03
C GLN A 39 -16.62 14.17 10.76
N ALA A 40 -16.56 14.18 12.09
CA ALA A 40 -16.77 12.98 12.87
C ALA A 40 -18.25 12.54 12.83
N ASN A 41 -18.48 11.23 12.88
CA ASN A 41 -19.80 10.58 12.86
C ASN A 41 -20.64 10.90 11.62
N SER A 42 -20.01 11.26 10.49
CA SER A 42 -20.67 11.38 9.19
C SER A 42 -20.45 10.12 8.36
N ALA A 43 -21.43 9.74 7.55
CA ALA A 43 -21.33 8.58 6.68
C ALA A 43 -20.06 8.60 5.82
N ILE A 44 -19.41 7.44 5.69
CA ILE A 44 -18.21 7.24 4.87
C ILE A 44 -18.55 6.24 3.79
N SER A 45 -18.27 6.59 2.54
CA SER A 45 -18.47 5.71 1.40
C SER A 45 -17.15 5.38 0.72
N PHE A 46 -17.06 4.15 0.24
CA PHE A 46 -15.97 3.62 -0.56
C PHE A 46 -16.56 3.12 -1.85
N LYS A 47 -15.90 3.39 -2.98
CA LYS A 47 -16.33 2.90 -4.29
C LYS A 47 -15.26 2.01 -4.90
N VAL A 48 -15.66 1.13 -5.80
CA VAL A 48 -14.71 0.39 -6.61
C VAL A 48 -14.28 1.27 -7.78
N ALA A 49 -12.97 1.48 -7.92
CA ALA A 49 -12.39 2.30 -8.99
C ALA A 49 -12.77 1.76 -10.38
N CYS A 50 -12.85 0.43 -10.51
CA CYS A 50 -13.36 -0.23 -11.69
C CYS A 50 -13.78 -1.69 -11.39
N GLY A 51 -14.71 -2.23 -12.18
CA GLY A 51 -15.30 -3.54 -11.91
C GLY A 51 -16.46 -3.46 -10.91
N ALA A 52 -16.72 -4.56 -10.19
CA ALA A 52 -17.79 -4.65 -9.21
C ALA A 52 -17.44 -5.63 -8.08
N LEU A 53 -17.99 -5.38 -6.89
CA LEU A 53 -17.92 -6.29 -5.76
C LEU A 53 -18.92 -7.43 -5.92
N ASP A 54 -18.52 -8.63 -5.51
CA ASP A 54 -19.42 -9.76 -5.32
C ASP A 54 -20.15 -9.61 -3.97
N THR A 55 -21.38 -9.10 -4.02
CA THR A 55 -22.22 -8.88 -2.84
C THR A 55 -22.72 -10.17 -2.19
N THR A 56 -22.49 -11.33 -2.81
CA THR A 56 -22.82 -12.64 -2.24
C THR A 56 -21.73 -13.17 -1.32
N LYS A 57 -20.51 -12.60 -1.40
CA LYS A 57 -19.39 -12.93 -0.50
C LYS A 57 -19.41 -12.04 0.72
N SER A 58 -18.78 -12.53 1.80
CA SER A 58 -18.65 -11.75 3.03
C SER A 58 -17.66 -10.61 2.81
N HIS A 59 -18.02 -9.42 3.27
CA HIS A 59 -17.11 -8.28 3.40
C HIS A 59 -16.87 -7.96 4.88
N ALA A 60 -15.77 -7.28 5.16
CA ALA A 60 -15.42 -6.84 6.48
C ALA A 60 -14.83 -5.43 6.43
N ILE A 61 -15.18 -4.60 7.41
CA ILE A 61 -14.47 -3.36 7.68
C ILE A 61 -13.94 -3.44 9.10
N PHE A 62 -12.65 -3.16 9.23
CA PHE A 62 -11.94 -3.12 10.49
C PHE A 62 -11.40 -1.73 10.76
N ILE A 63 -11.41 -1.35 12.03
CA ILE A 63 -10.97 -0.04 12.47
C ILE A 63 -10.00 -0.18 13.61
N SER A 64 -8.77 0.29 13.40
CA SER A 64 -7.84 0.46 14.50
C SER A 64 -7.72 1.94 14.86
N ARG A 65 -7.70 2.22 16.17
CA ARG A 65 -7.49 3.57 16.70
C ARG A 65 -6.02 3.77 16.97
N SER A 66 -5.51 4.95 16.66
CA SER A 66 -4.13 5.33 16.97
C SER A 66 -3.75 4.95 18.40
N GLU A 67 -4.59 5.28 19.37
CA GLU A 67 -4.24 5.18 20.79
C GLU A 67 -4.61 3.84 21.46
N ASP A 68 -5.17 2.88 20.72
CA ASP A 68 -5.66 1.63 21.31
C ASP A 68 -4.65 0.48 21.08
N PRO A 69 -4.01 -0.03 22.14
CA PRO A 69 -3.02 -1.10 22.05
C PRO A 69 -3.64 -2.49 21.88
N THR A 70 -4.96 -2.61 21.69
CA THR A 70 -5.59 -3.90 21.46
C THR A 70 -5.10 -4.52 20.13
N PRO A 71 -4.70 -5.80 20.14
CA PRO A 71 -4.08 -6.45 18.97
C PRO A 71 -5.05 -6.70 17.80
N TRP A 72 -6.34 -6.39 17.97
CA TRP A 72 -7.36 -6.61 16.96
C TRP A 72 -8.09 -5.30 16.65
N ALA A 73 -8.21 -5.00 15.35
CA ALA A 73 -9.00 -3.89 14.87
C ALA A 73 -10.50 -4.14 15.11
N ILE A 74 -11.24 -3.09 15.50
CA ILE A 74 -12.67 -3.12 15.80
C ILE A 74 -13.45 -3.39 14.51
N PHE A 75 -14.29 -4.43 14.51
CA PHE A 75 -15.16 -4.73 13.38
C PHE A 75 -16.32 -3.74 13.30
N VAL A 76 -16.59 -3.22 12.11
CA VAL A 76 -17.75 -2.35 11.85
C VAL A 76 -18.93 -3.22 11.44
N HIS A 77 -19.90 -3.35 12.35
CA HIS A 77 -21.08 -4.17 12.12
C HIS A 77 -22.08 -3.52 11.15
N ASN A 78 -22.29 -2.21 11.26
CA ASN A 78 -23.25 -1.49 10.43
C ASN A 78 -22.59 -1.01 9.14
N THR A 79 -22.62 -1.87 8.11
CA THR A 79 -22.09 -1.56 6.78
C THR A 79 -23.05 -2.04 5.70
N THR A 80 -23.14 -1.27 4.62
CA THR A 80 -23.94 -1.63 3.44
C THR A 80 -23.00 -1.88 2.28
N ILE A 81 -23.09 -3.06 1.65
CA ILE A 81 -22.33 -3.39 0.44
C ILE A 81 -23.25 -3.38 -0.78
N THR A 82 -22.76 -2.81 -1.87
CA THR A 82 -23.37 -2.87 -3.21
C THR A 82 -22.30 -3.30 -4.22
N ALA A 83 -22.70 -3.58 -5.46
CA ALA A 83 -21.74 -3.88 -6.52
C ALA A 83 -20.75 -2.72 -6.77
N GLN A 84 -21.14 -1.49 -6.44
CA GLN A 84 -20.36 -0.28 -6.71
C GLN A 84 -19.45 0.13 -5.55
N GLY A 85 -19.65 -0.41 -4.35
CA GLY A 85 -18.95 0.08 -3.17
C GLY A 85 -19.53 -0.37 -1.84
N ILE A 86 -18.96 0.17 -0.77
CA ILE A 86 -19.35 -0.12 0.61
C ILE A 86 -19.56 1.22 1.34
N THR A 87 -20.61 1.30 2.16
CA THR A 87 -20.91 2.49 2.97
C THR A 87 -20.96 2.14 4.45
N MET A 88 -20.37 3.00 5.25
CA MET A 88 -20.46 3.05 6.71
C MET A 88 -21.38 4.21 7.12
N PRO A 89 -22.68 3.98 7.34
CA PRO A 89 -23.65 5.06 7.59
C PRO A 89 -23.37 5.84 8.88
N ASP A 90 -22.86 5.17 9.91
CA ASP A 90 -22.64 5.79 11.23
C ASP A 90 -21.36 6.63 11.30
N GLY A 91 -20.50 6.55 10.27
CA GLY A 91 -19.23 7.24 10.26
C GLY A 91 -18.29 6.81 11.38
N LEU A 92 -17.36 7.69 11.76
CA LEU A 92 -16.40 7.43 12.83
C LEU A 92 -16.21 8.61 13.76
N GLY A 93 -16.03 8.30 15.04
CA GLY A 93 -15.69 9.28 16.06
C GLY A 93 -14.33 9.95 15.82
N VAL A 94 -14.09 11.03 16.56
CA VAL A 94 -12.91 11.89 16.44
C VAL A 94 -11.57 11.14 16.53
N GLY A 95 -10.54 11.73 15.92
CA GLY A 95 -9.16 11.24 15.90
C GLY A 95 -8.82 10.48 14.61
N GLN A 96 -7.55 10.13 14.48
CA GLN A 96 -7.06 9.36 13.33
C GLN A 96 -7.51 7.90 13.43
N LYS A 97 -8.06 7.39 12.32
CA LYS A 97 -8.56 6.03 12.20
C LYS A 97 -7.88 5.35 11.04
N SER A 98 -7.43 4.13 11.25
CA SER A 98 -7.15 3.25 10.13
C SER A 98 -8.39 2.44 9.84
N ILE A 99 -8.79 2.39 8.57
CA ILE A 99 -9.93 1.63 8.08
C ILE A 99 -9.39 0.59 7.10
N THR A 100 -9.52 -0.69 7.44
CA THR A 100 -9.21 -1.81 6.55
C THR A 100 -10.49 -2.41 6.04
N ILE A 101 -10.64 -2.49 4.72
CA ILE A 101 -11.76 -3.09 4.03
C ILE A 101 -11.28 -4.38 3.38
N VAL A 102 -12.03 -5.45 3.59
CA VAL A 102 -11.87 -6.73 2.91
C VAL A 102 -13.16 -7.01 2.17
N ALA A 103 -13.06 -7.21 0.86
CA ALA A 103 -14.19 -7.58 0.00
C ALA A 103 -13.71 -8.56 -1.08
N THR A 104 -14.61 -9.00 -1.95
CA THR A 104 -14.28 -9.88 -3.07
C THR A 104 -14.83 -9.27 -4.35
N ASP A 105 -14.07 -9.33 -5.44
CA ASP A 105 -14.56 -8.93 -6.76
C ASP A 105 -15.41 -10.05 -7.41
N LEU A 106 -16.07 -9.74 -8.52
CA LEU A 106 -16.87 -10.74 -9.27
C LEU A 106 -16.06 -11.94 -9.82
N LYS A 107 -14.72 -11.87 -9.81
CA LYS A 107 -13.84 -12.98 -10.24
C LYS A 107 -13.44 -13.88 -9.05
N GLY A 108 -13.92 -13.56 -7.84
CA GLY A 108 -13.54 -14.28 -6.63
C GLY A 108 -12.19 -13.85 -6.06
N LEU A 109 -11.58 -12.78 -6.57
CA LEU A 109 -10.31 -12.27 -6.06
C LEU A 109 -10.56 -11.37 -4.84
N PRO A 110 -9.80 -11.55 -3.74
CA PRO A 110 -9.94 -10.70 -2.58
C PRO A 110 -9.40 -9.30 -2.87
N LEU A 111 -10.18 -8.30 -2.49
CA LEU A 111 -9.79 -6.90 -2.46
C LEU A 111 -9.57 -6.51 -1.01
N LEU A 112 -8.32 -6.17 -0.67
CA LEU A 112 -7.96 -5.63 0.63
C LEU A 112 -7.55 -4.18 0.43
N LYS A 113 -8.17 -3.26 1.17
CA LYS A 113 -7.87 -1.83 1.12
C LYS A 113 -7.73 -1.22 2.49
N ASN A 114 -6.61 -0.56 2.76
CA ASN A 114 -6.42 0.22 3.98
C ASN A 114 -6.37 1.73 3.68
N PHE A 115 -7.07 2.51 4.49
CA PHE A 115 -7.09 3.96 4.49
C PHE A 115 -6.71 4.50 5.87
N VAL A 116 -6.05 5.65 5.92
CA VAL A 116 -5.81 6.40 7.15
C VAL A 116 -6.53 7.73 7.04
N ILE A 117 -7.51 7.97 7.91
CA ILE A 117 -8.42 9.12 7.80
C ILE A 117 -8.50 9.83 9.14
N ALA A 118 -8.38 11.16 9.12
CA ALA A 118 -8.53 12.00 10.30
C ALA A 118 -9.96 12.55 10.40
N PHE A 119 -10.58 12.44 11.59
CA PHE A 119 -11.90 12.99 11.88
C PHE A 119 -11.83 14.01 13.01
N GLY A 120 -12.52 15.15 12.87
CA GLY A 120 -12.61 16.19 13.91
C GLY A 120 -11.87 17.48 13.57
N SER A 121 -11.01 17.96 14.47
CA SER A 121 -10.30 19.24 14.34
C SER A 121 -8.78 19.03 14.36
N ALA A 122 -8.05 19.76 13.52
CA ALA A 122 -6.59 19.70 13.48
C ALA A 122 -5.96 20.22 14.78
N PRO A 123 -4.89 19.60 15.31
CA PRO A 123 -3.84 20.38 15.92
C PRO A 123 -3.14 21.22 14.84
N VAL A 124 -2.89 22.48 15.16
CA VAL A 124 -2.37 23.51 14.25
C VAL A 124 -0.91 23.23 13.84
N ALA A 125 -0.64 23.53 12.57
CA ALA A 125 0.63 23.81 11.89
C ALA A 125 1.42 22.64 11.26
N PHE A 126 1.51 22.67 9.92
CA PHE A 126 2.81 22.67 9.24
C PHE A 126 2.78 23.69 8.09
N ILE A 127 3.62 24.71 8.24
CA ILE A 127 3.86 25.78 7.28
C ILE A 127 4.82 25.24 6.21
N SER A 128 4.40 25.27 4.95
CA SER A 128 5.23 25.00 3.79
C SER A 128 6.17 26.17 3.50
N LYS A 129 7.42 25.89 3.05
CA LYS A 129 8.29 26.87 2.34
C LYS A 129 9.49 26.18 1.66
N PRO A 130 10.22 26.86 0.74
CA PRO A 130 10.15 26.55 -0.69
C PRO A 130 11.48 26.10 -1.32
N SER A 131 11.32 25.52 -2.52
CA SER A 131 12.33 25.15 -3.52
C SER A 131 13.37 26.23 -3.84
N GLN A 132 14.66 25.84 -3.94
CA GLN A 132 15.68 26.59 -4.69
C GLN A 132 16.63 25.67 -5.49
N LYS A 133 17.15 26.28 -6.57
CA LYS A 133 17.75 25.73 -7.79
C LYS A 133 19.15 25.13 -7.65
N ALA A 134 19.45 24.23 -8.60
CA ALA A 134 20.74 23.60 -8.88
C ALA A 134 21.78 24.51 -9.55
N ALA A 135 23.06 24.14 -9.41
CA ALA A 135 24.16 24.54 -10.28
C ALA A 135 25.15 23.36 -10.53
N THR A 136 25.51 23.21 -11.81
CA THR A 136 26.54 22.38 -12.48
C THR A 136 27.97 22.59 -11.93
N THR A 137 29.01 21.76 -12.07
CA THR A 137 29.45 20.69 -13.03
C THR A 137 30.76 20.09 -12.47
N ALA A 138 31.02 18.78 -12.60
CA ALA A 138 32.36 18.21 -12.86
C ALA A 138 32.31 16.69 -13.11
N SER A 139 33.20 16.23 -14.00
CA SER A 139 33.38 14.86 -14.43
C SER A 139 33.83 13.95 -13.28
N SER A 140 32.91 13.11 -12.83
CA SER A 140 33.16 11.93 -12.02
C SER A 140 32.09 10.92 -12.44
N THR A 141 32.39 9.61 -12.45
CA THR A 141 31.40 8.56 -12.72
C THR A 141 30.23 8.58 -11.71
N TYR A 142 30.39 9.37 -10.64
CA TYR A 142 29.37 9.71 -9.67
C TYR A 142 28.77 11.09 -9.93
N CYS A 143 27.46 11.14 -10.11
CA CYS A 143 26.68 12.37 -10.22
C CYS A 143 25.90 12.56 -8.92
N HIS A 144 25.51 13.80 -8.59
CA HIS A 144 24.80 14.12 -7.33
C HIS A 144 25.63 13.87 -6.06
N ALA A 145 26.97 13.92 -6.19
CA ALA A 145 27.89 13.75 -5.07
C ALA A 145 27.67 14.80 -3.97
N ASP A 146 27.17 15.98 -4.31
CA ASP A 146 26.81 17.05 -3.36
C ASP A 146 25.63 16.67 -2.44
N VAL A 147 24.60 16.04 -3.00
CA VAL A 147 23.45 15.54 -2.22
C VAL A 147 23.85 14.28 -1.45
N LEU A 148 24.45 13.30 -2.13
CA LEU A 148 24.72 12.00 -1.51
C LEU A 148 25.93 12.00 -0.57
N SER A 149 26.86 12.96 -0.67
CA SER A 149 27.98 13.07 0.30
C SER A 149 27.53 13.56 1.68
N GLN A 150 26.28 14.03 1.81
CA GLN A 150 25.75 14.43 3.10
C GLN A 150 25.73 13.22 4.05
N PRO A 151 26.17 13.37 5.32
CA PRO A 151 26.24 12.25 6.25
C PRO A 151 24.92 11.50 6.41
N GLN A 152 23.79 12.20 6.40
CA GLN A 152 22.45 11.62 6.46
C GLN A 152 22.01 10.87 5.20
N CYS A 153 22.73 11.01 4.09
CA CYS A 153 22.48 10.23 2.87
C CYS A 153 23.42 9.02 2.76
N GLN A 154 24.58 9.05 3.42
CA GLN A 154 25.50 7.90 3.53
C GLN A 154 25.15 6.95 4.68
N ASN A 155 24.59 7.48 5.75
CA ASN A 155 24.12 6.72 6.90
C ASN A 155 22.78 7.31 7.38
N PRO A 156 21.69 7.09 6.64
CA PRO A 156 20.40 7.65 6.97
C PRO A 156 19.91 7.21 8.35
N PRO A 157 19.42 8.16 9.18
CA PRO A 157 18.65 7.78 10.35
C PRO A 157 17.40 7.01 9.90
N PRO A 158 16.87 6.08 10.72
CA PRO A 158 15.72 5.25 10.38
C PRO A 158 14.41 6.08 10.41
N THR A 159 14.30 6.99 9.46
CA THR A 159 13.24 7.98 9.26
C THR A 159 12.89 8.01 7.77
N CYS A 160 11.77 8.61 7.40
CA CYS A 160 11.37 8.66 5.99
C CYS A 160 12.09 9.73 5.16
N ASP A 161 12.87 10.61 5.80
CA ASP A 161 13.47 11.80 5.19
C ASP A 161 14.46 11.47 4.07
N PHE A 162 15.06 10.27 4.09
CA PHE A 162 15.95 9.79 3.03
C PHE A 162 15.30 9.88 1.64
N TYR A 163 14.00 9.57 1.54
CA TYR A 163 13.32 9.54 0.26
C TYR A 163 13.18 10.93 -0.37
N GLU A 164 12.96 11.97 0.44
CA GLU A 164 12.88 13.35 -0.04
C GLU A 164 14.27 13.99 -0.15
N SER A 165 15.03 13.93 0.94
CA SER A 165 16.28 14.69 1.10
C SER A 165 17.47 14.10 0.37
N CYS A 166 17.41 12.82 0.01
CA CYS A 166 18.50 12.12 -0.67
C CYS A 166 18.06 11.55 -2.03
N ALA A 167 17.08 10.64 -2.04
CA ALA A 167 16.71 9.92 -3.26
C ALA A 167 16.02 10.81 -4.30
N GLU A 168 15.03 11.60 -3.88
CA GLU A 168 14.36 12.56 -4.78
C GLU A 168 15.27 13.74 -5.11
N ALA A 169 16.02 14.27 -4.14
CA ALA A 169 16.98 15.35 -4.39
C ALA A 169 18.07 14.95 -5.41
N ALA A 170 18.46 13.68 -5.45
CA ALA A 170 19.40 13.17 -6.46
C ALA A 170 18.75 13.00 -7.84
N LEU A 171 17.58 12.36 -7.94
CA LEU A 171 17.03 11.93 -9.23
C LEU A 171 15.91 12.78 -9.81
N LEU A 172 15.24 13.61 -8.98
CA LEU A 172 14.14 14.50 -9.37
C LEU A 172 13.03 13.77 -10.15
N CYS A 173 12.62 12.59 -9.68
CA CYS A 173 11.65 11.74 -10.37
C CYS A 173 10.21 12.24 -10.28
N GLY A 174 9.95 13.19 -9.39
CA GLY A 174 8.64 13.77 -9.16
C GLY A 174 7.70 12.86 -8.37
N PRO A 175 6.46 13.32 -8.14
CA PRO A 175 5.49 12.64 -7.28
C PRO A 175 5.06 11.25 -7.80
N GLY A 176 5.20 10.99 -9.09
CA GLY A 176 4.95 9.66 -9.69
C GLY A 176 6.17 8.73 -9.68
N GLY A 177 7.33 9.23 -9.30
CA GLY A 177 8.58 8.48 -9.21
C GLY A 177 8.63 7.56 -7.99
N TYR A 178 9.58 6.61 -7.99
CA TYR A 178 9.75 5.71 -6.85
C TYR A 178 10.02 6.43 -5.52
N PRO A 179 10.94 7.41 -5.42
CA PRO A 179 11.27 8.03 -4.14
C PRO A 179 10.06 8.58 -3.40
N LEU A 180 9.26 9.43 -4.06
CA LEU A 180 8.08 10.05 -3.44
C LEU A 180 6.84 9.16 -3.53
N GLY A 181 6.52 8.69 -4.73
CA GLY A 181 5.25 8.01 -5.04
C GLY A 181 5.14 6.62 -4.42
N TYR A 182 6.26 5.98 -4.07
CA TYR A 182 6.28 4.66 -3.46
C TYR A 182 7.06 4.60 -2.15
N GLY A 183 8.33 4.99 -2.15
CA GLY A 183 9.24 4.85 -1.01
C GLY A 183 8.79 5.67 0.20
N LEU A 184 8.69 6.99 0.05
CA LEU A 184 8.21 7.91 1.07
C LEU A 184 6.80 7.54 1.52
N LYS A 185 5.88 7.38 0.55
CA LYS A 185 4.48 7.02 0.80
C LYS A 185 4.37 5.80 1.71
N ASN A 186 5.04 4.69 1.37
CA ASN A 186 4.96 3.47 2.18
C ASN A 186 5.73 3.59 3.50
N CYS A 187 6.87 4.27 3.53
CA CYS A 187 7.57 4.56 4.78
C CYS A 187 6.66 5.29 5.78
N GLN A 188 5.96 6.33 5.33
CA GLN A 188 5.03 7.09 6.16
C GLN A 188 3.86 6.23 6.63
N LYS A 189 3.31 5.34 5.79
CA LYS A 189 2.29 4.37 6.23
C LYS A 189 2.81 3.50 7.38
N PHE A 190 4.03 2.97 7.30
CA PHE A 190 4.62 2.19 8.39
C PHE A 190 4.81 3.02 9.66
N MET A 191 5.30 4.25 9.54
CA MET A 191 5.48 5.14 10.70
C MET A 191 4.16 5.50 11.38
N GLN A 192 3.11 5.80 10.62
CA GLN A 192 1.77 6.07 11.15
C GLN A 192 1.13 4.86 11.84
N ARG A 193 1.58 3.65 11.48
CA ARG A 193 1.05 2.38 11.99
C ARG A 193 1.94 1.71 13.00
N LEU A 194 3.09 2.29 13.33
CA LEU A 194 4.14 1.67 14.14
C LEU A 194 3.60 1.15 15.49
N GLN A 195 2.64 1.86 16.09
CA GLN A 195 2.01 1.48 17.36
C GLN A 195 1.21 0.16 17.30
N TYR A 196 0.67 -0.22 16.14
CA TYR A 196 -0.09 -1.47 15.96
C TYR A 196 0.80 -2.71 15.85
N PHE A 197 2.08 -2.53 15.58
CA PHE A 197 3.04 -3.61 15.55
C PHE A 197 3.51 -3.95 16.96
N THR A 198 3.81 -5.23 17.21
CA THR A 198 4.47 -5.67 18.43
C THR A 198 5.87 -5.08 18.55
N SER A 199 6.53 -5.26 19.70
CA SER A 199 7.93 -4.84 19.86
C SER A 199 8.86 -5.49 18.81
N ALA A 200 8.59 -6.75 18.44
CA ALA A 200 9.33 -7.45 17.38
C ALA A 200 9.04 -6.80 16.01
N GLY A 201 7.77 -6.56 15.68
CA GLY A 201 7.36 -5.90 14.44
C GLY A 201 7.95 -4.49 14.28
N ARG A 202 7.94 -3.66 15.33
CA ARG A 202 8.56 -2.33 15.30
C ARG A 202 10.06 -2.40 15.05
N THR A 203 10.74 -3.33 15.72
CA THR A 203 12.17 -3.57 15.51
C THR A 203 12.45 -3.99 14.07
N TRP A 204 11.62 -4.88 13.52
CA TRP A 204 11.71 -5.32 12.14
C TRP A 204 11.48 -4.17 11.15
N ILE A 205 10.47 -3.31 11.36
CA ILE A 205 10.20 -2.15 10.50
C ILE A 205 11.43 -1.26 10.37
N PHE A 206 12.08 -0.92 11.49
CA PHE A 206 13.27 -0.07 11.46
C PHE A 206 14.44 -0.76 10.76
N LYS A 207 14.66 -2.07 10.98
CA LYS A 207 15.69 -2.84 10.26
C LYS A 207 15.45 -2.85 8.75
N VAL A 208 14.22 -3.11 8.32
CA VAL A 208 13.84 -3.10 6.90
C VAL A 208 14.02 -1.71 6.32
N MET A 209 13.57 -0.67 7.01
CA MET A 209 13.72 0.72 6.56
C MET A 209 15.19 1.07 6.33
N THR A 210 16.06 0.80 7.31
CA THR A 210 17.50 1.03 7.19
C THR A 210 18.10 0.23 6.03
N CYS A 211 17.77 -1.06 5.91
CA CYS A 211 18.27 -1.89 4.82
C CYS A 211 17.86 -1.34 3.45
N LEU A 212 16.57 -1.02 3.26
CA LEU A 212 16.04 -0.51 1.98
C LEU A 212 16.69 0.82 1.60
N GLN A 213 16.89 1.74 2.56
CA GLN A 213 17.52 3.02 2.30
C GLN A 213 19.01 2.86 1.96
N HIS A 214 19.74 2.05 2.70
CA HIS A 214 21.14 1.74 2.40
C HIS A 214 21.33 1.11 1.02
N PHE A 215 20.41 0.24 0.61
CA PHE A 215 20.46 -0.41 -0.70
C PHE A 215 20.43 0.60 -1.86
N LEU A 216 19.85 1.79 -1.65
CA LEU A 216 19.72 2.82 -2.67
C LEU A 216 20.93 3.76 -2.76
N ILE A 217 21.80 3.83 -1.74
CA ILE A 217 22.90 4.80 -1.69
C ILE A 217 23.85 4.65 -2.89
N THR A 218 24.38 3.44 -3.10
CA THR A 218 25.30 3.19 -4.22
C THR A 218 24.62 3.38 -5.58
N PRO A 219 23.42 2.82 -5.85
CA PRO A 219 22.67 3.10 -7.07
C PRO A 219 22.46 4.60 -7.34
N LEU A 220 22.00 5.36 -6.35
CA LEU A 220 21.71 6.80 -6.50
C LEU A 220 22.95 7.60 -6.89
N SER A 221 24.14 7.13 -6.53
CA SER A 221 25.40 7.79 -6.86
C SER A 221 25.81 7.66 -8.34
N GLN A 222 25.19 6.75 -9.11
CA GLN A 222 25.57 6.49 -10.50
C GLN A 222 25.01 7.56 -11.46
N CYS A 223 25.86 8.11 -12.32
CA CYS A 223 25.48 9.17 -13.27
C CYS A 223 24.39 8.82 -14.28
N ASP A 224 24.26 7.55 -14.64
CA ASP A 224 23.30 7.06 -15.62
C ASP A 224 22.03 6.50 -14.97
N MET A 225 21.86 6.71 -13.65
CA MET A 225 20.68 6.26 -12.93
C MET A 225 19.43 7.01 -13.39
N SER A 226 18.42 6.26 -13.80
CA SER A 226 17.12 6.81 -14.21
C SER A 226 16.03 6.45 -13.21
N CYS A 227 14.91 7.18 -13.24
CA CYS A 227 13.76 6.92 -12.39
C CYS A 227 13.16 5.51 -12.54
N ASN A 228 13.25 4.93 -13.74
CA ASN A 228 12.82 3.54 -13.95
C ASN A 228 13.86 2.56 -13.38
N ARG A 229 15.15 2.82 -13.59
CA ARG A 229 16.19 1.90 -13.11
C ARG A 229 16.31 1.88 -11.59
N ILE A 230 16.18 3.03 -10.92
CA ILE A 230 16.15 3.09 -9.46
C ILE A 230 14.92 2.39 -8.89
N LYS A 231 13.77 2.51 -9.57
CA LYS A 231 12.54 1.82 -9.19
C LYS A 231 12.75 0.31 -9.21
N ASP A 232 13.33 -0.23 -10.27
CA ASP A 232 13.59 -1.67 -10.39
C ASP A 232 14.59 -2.17 -9.33
N ILE A 233 15.67 -1.42 -9.09
CA ILE A 233 16.66 -1.73 -8.05
C ILE A 233 16.03 -1.67 -6.65
N ALA A 234 15.21 -0.66 -6.39
CA ALA A 234 14.55 -0.53 -5.11
C ALA A 234 13.58 -1.68 -4.87
N PHE A 235 12.83 -2.06 -5.90
CA PHE A 235 11.93 -3.21 -5.83
C PHE A 235 12.68 -4.53 -5.62
N SER A 236 13.83 -4.73 -6.27
CA SER A 236 14.62 -5.96 -6.13
C SER A 236 15.31 -6.12 -4.78
N SER A 237 15.45 -5.05 -3.98
CA SER A 237 16.03 -5.12 -2.63
C SER A 237 15.06 -5.62 -1.55
N HIS A 238 13.74 -5.53 -1.80
CA HIS A 238 12.72 -5.89 -0.82
C HIS A 238 12.82 -7.35 -0.31
N PRO A 239 13.00 -8.38 -1.17
CA PRO A 239 13.13 -9.77 -0.71
C PRO A 239 14.23 -9.94 0.32
N GLN A 240 15.42 -9.43 0.00
CA GLN A 240 16.59 -9.56 0.85
C GLN A 240 16.39 -8.80 2.16
N CYS A 241 16.02 -7.52 2.09
CA CYS A 241 15.85 -6.69 3.28
C CYS A 241 14.79 -7.22 4.24
N TYR A 242 13.68 -7.80 3.73
CA TYR A 242 12.62 -8.35 4.57
C TYR A 242 13.10 -9.62 5.30
N VAL A 243 13.75 -10.53 4.58
CA VAL A 243 14.27 -11.80 5.13
C VAL A 243 15.38 -11.55 6.14
N GLU A 244 16.39 -10.76 5.78
CA GLU A 244 17.53 -10.46 6.66
C GLU A 244 17.12 -9.67 7.91
N SER A 245 16.03 -8.90 7.83
CA SER A 245 15.50 -8.19 8.99
C SER A 245 14.72 -9.09 9.95
N GLY A 246 14.41 -10.34 9.56
CA GLY A 246 13.72 -11.32 10.39
C GLY A 246 12.20 -11.38 10.18
N VAL A 247 11.69 -11.13 8.97
CA VAL A 247 10.24 -11.20 8.69
C VAL A 247 9.64 -12.57 9.04
N CYS A 248 10.45 -13.62 8.95
CA CYS A 248 10.05 -15.00 9.27
C CYS A 248 9.78 -15.25 10.76
N ASP A 249 10.31 -14.41 11.64
CA ASP A 249 10.19 -14.56 13.10
C ASP A 249 9.07 -13.67 13.67
N LEU A 250 8.34 -12.95 12.82
CA LEU A 250 7.26 -12.08 13.24
C LEU A 250 6.01 -12.87 13.65
N PRO A 251 5.34 -12.49 14.74
CA PRO A 251 4.06 -13.08 15.09
C PRO A 251 3.01 -12.81 14.01
N LEU A 252 1.99 -13.67 13.94
CA LEU A 252 0.90 -13.55 12.97
C LEU A 252 0.21 -12.16 13.00
N SER A 253 0.12 -11.53 14.18
CA SER A 253 -0.43 -10.18 14.33
C SER A 253 0.37 -9.14 13.52
N ASP A 254 1.70 -9.23 13.51
CA ASP A 254 2.54 -8.31 12.74
C ASP A 254 2.45 -8.55 11.23
N TRP A 255 2.24 -9.81 10.82
CA TRP A 255 1.94 -10.14 9.43
C TRP A 255 0.62 -9.53 8.96
N VAL A 256 -0.42 -9.61 9.79
CA VAL A 256 -1.70 -8.93 9.52
C VAL A 256 -1.47 -7.42 9.39
N GLN A 257 -0.71 -6.81 10.31
CA GLN A 257 -0.39 -5.38 10.22
C GLN A 257 0.44 -5.03 8.99
N LEU A 258 1.38 -5.88 8.57
CA LEU A 258 2.18 -5.70 7.35
C LEU A 258 1.27 -5.68 6.12
N VAL A 259 0.37 -6.66 5.98
CA VAL A 259 -0.60 -6.72 4.88
C VAL A 259 -1.50 -5.50 4.86
N ILE A 260 -2.02 -5.09 6.02
CA ILE A 260 -2.85 -3.89 6.15
C ILE A 260 -2.06 -2.63 5.77
N THR A 261 -0.80 -2.53 6.20
CA THR A 261 0.03 -1.34 5.98
C THR A 261 0.38 -1.16 4.51
N VAL A 262 0.75 -2.25 3.83
CA VAL A 262 1.22 -2.19 2.44
C VAL A 262 0.08 -2.29 1.43
N ASN A 263 -1.07 -2.85 1.81
CA ASN A 263 -2.30 -2.79 1.00
C ASN A 263 -2.13 -3.42 -0.41
N THR A 264 -2.81 -2.93 -1.45
CA THR A 264 -2.66 -3.36 -2.85
C THR A 264 -1.26 -3.13 -3.41
N ASP A 265 -0.42 -2.29 -2.79
CA ASP A 265 0.99 -2.14 -3.19
C ASP A 265 1.76 -3.45 -2.98
N LEU A 266 1.27 -4.34 -2.10
CA LEU A 266 1.76 -5.70 -1.86
C LEU A 266 1.51 -6.62 -3.07
N LEU A 267 0.36 -6.44 -3.73
CA LEU A 267 -0.10 -7.23 -4.87
C LEU A 267 0.32 -6.64 -6.23
N ALA A 268 0.46 -5.32 -6.30
CA ALA A 268 0.75 -4.59 -7.53
C ALA A 268 2.26 -4.52 -7.86
N GLY A 269 3.15 -4.79 -6.91
CA GLY A 269 4.59 -4.80 -7.10
C GLY A 269 5.12 -6.20 -7.41
N PRO A 270 5.63 -6.50 -8.64
CA PRO A 270 6.16 -7.82 -8.99
C PRO A 270 7.28 -8.29 -8.04
N ALA A 271 8.12 -7.35 -7.57
CA ALA A 271 9.24 -7.67 -6.70
C ALA A 271 8.88 -7.77 -5.22
N LEU A 272 7.83 -7.06 -4.75
CA LEU A 272 7.32 -7.23 -3.38
C LEU A 272 6.48 -8.50 -3.27
N LYS A 273 5.71 -8.84 -4.31
CA LYS A 273 5.12 -10.18 -4.47
C LYS A 273 6.22 -11.23 -4.42
N GLN A 274 7.31 -11.06 -5.18
CA GLN A 274 8.46 -11.98 -5.09
C GLN A 274 9.20 -11.92 -3.75
N ALA A 275 9.20 -10.81 -3.02
CA ALA A 275 9.82 -10.69 -1.70
C ALA A 275 9.06 -11.49 -0.64
N VAL A 276 7.74 -11.37 -0.65
CA VAL A 276 6.83 -12.14 0.20
C VAL A 276 6.84 -13.61 -0.19
N VAL A 277 6.88 -13.92 -1.49
CA VAL A 277 6.96 -15.30 -2.03
C VAL A 277 8.35 -15.93 -1.80
N THR A 278 9.44 -15.17 -1.85
CA THR A 278 10.82 -15.66 -1.61
C THR A 278 11.10 -15.78 -0.10
N GLY A 279 10.56 -14.85 0.72
CA GLY A 279 10.36 -15.06 2.15
C GLY A 279 9.38 -16.21 2.46
N GLY A 280 8.66 -16.69 1.44
CA GLY A 280 7.76 -17.84 1.47
C GLY A 280 8.41 -19.19 1.76
N LYS A 281 9.74 -19.28 1.91
CA LYS A 281 10.37 -20.42 2.60
C LYS A 281 9.88 -20.58 4.05
N CYS A 282 9.34 -19.52 4.65
CA CYS A 282 8.70 -19.53 5.96
C CYS A 282 7.16 -19.60 5.90
N ALA A 283 6.54 -19.39 4.72
CA ALA A 283 5.08 -19.27 4.55
C ALA A 283 4.30 -20.57 4.85
N LEU A 284 4.91 -21.74 4.64
CA LEU A 284 4.27 -23.03 4.95
C LEU A 284 3.90 -23.16 6.45
N HIS A 285 4.68 -22.56 7.35
CA HIS A 285 4.35 -22.52 8.78
C HIS A 285 3.15 -21.61 9.09
N TYR A 286 3.04 -20.48 8.38
CA TYR A 286 1.98 -19.50 8.60
C TYR A 286 0.64 -19.93 7.99
N VAL A 287 0.63 -20.60 6.82
CA VAL A 287 -0.60 -21.18 6.26
C VAL A 287 -1.25 -22.10 7.29
N GLN A 288 -0.47 -22.97 7.93
CA GLN A 288 -0.98 -23.89 8.96
C GLN A 288 -1.54 -23.16 10.19
N LEU A 289 -0.86 -22.11 10.67
CA LEU A 289 -1.33 -21.30 11.80
C LEU A 289 -2.62 -20.54 11.45
N ILE A 290 -2.70 -19.95 10.26
CA ILE A 290 -3.87 -19.23 9.77
C ILE A 290 -5.06 -20.18 9.58
N GLU A 291 -4.85 -21.39 9.06
CA GLU A 291 -5.89 -22.42 8.98
C GLU A 291 -6.43 -22.82 10.34
N ASN A 292 -5.55 -22.99 11.32
CA ASN A 292 -5.95 -23.34 12.67
C ASN A 292 -6.76 -22.20 13.31
N GLU A 293 -6.35 -20.95 13.12
CA GLU A 293 -7.08 -19.79 13.62
C GLU A 293 -8.46 -19.66 12.96
N ILE A 294 -8.55 -19.85 11.63
CA ILE A 294 -9.83 -19.91 10.90
C ILE A 294 -10.73 -21.00 11.50
N LYS A 295 -10.21 -22.21 11.73
CA LYS A 295 -10.99 -23.31 12.32
C LYS A 295 -11.48 -23.00 13.74
N VAL A 296 -10.65 -22.37 14.57
CA VAL A 296 -11.04 -21.93 15.92
C VAL A 296 -12.18 -20.91 15.84
N LEU A 297 -12.05 -19.92 14.96
CA LEU A 297 -13.08 -18.90 14.73
C LEU A 297 -14.36 -19.52 14.16
N GLU A 298 -14.26 -20.44 13.20
CA GLU A 298 -15.40 -21.19 12.68
C GLU A 298 -16.12 -21.99 13.78
N GLY A 299 -15.37 -22.55 14.74
CA GLY A 299 -15.94 -23.20 15.93
C GLY A 299 -16.70 -22.25 16.85
N HIS A 300 -16.25 -21.00 16.96
CA HIS A 300 -16.93 -19.96 17.75
C HIS A 300 -18.19 -19.40 17.08
N LEU A 301 -18.38 -19.55 15.75
CA LEU A 301 -19.62 -19.18 15.06
C LEU A 301 -20.86 -19.90 15.62
N GLY A 302 -20.67 -21.06 16.27
CA GLY A 302 -21.74 -21.78 16.97
C GLY A 302 -22.23 -21.13 18.27
N ASN A 303 -21.54 -20.11 18.82
CA ASN A 303 -21.77 -19.67 20.22
C ASN A 303 -21.86 -18.15 20.48
N LYS A 304 -22.30 -17.36 19.48
CA LYS A 304 -22.59 -15.90 19.48
C LYS A 304 -21.45 -14.96 19.07
N ASP A 305 -21.91 -13.84 18.50
CA ASP A 305 -21.27 -12.76 17.73
C ASP A 305 -20.72 -13.11 16.34
N ILE A 306 -21.66 -13.54 15.49
CA ILE A 306 -21.44 -14.05 14.12
C ILE A 306 -20.71 -13.04 13.22
N ALA A 307 -20.91 -11.73 13.40
CA ALA A 307 -20.42 -10.73 12.46
C ALA A 307 -18.92 -10.43 12.67
N ALA A 308 -18.47 -10.27 13.92
CA ALA A 308 -17.06 -10.04 14.24
C ALA A 308 -16.20 -11.26 13.87
N ILE A 309 -16.70 -12.46 14.16
CA ILE A 309 -16.02 -13.73 13.85
C ILE A 309 -15.91 -13.94 12.33
N LYS A 310 -16.99 -13.69 11.56
CA LYS A 310 -16.96 -13.75 10.09
C LYS A 310 -15.96 -12.76 9.48
N GLY A 311 -15.88 -11.55 10.04
CA GLY A 311 -14.90 -10.57 9.62
C GLY A 311 -13.48 -11.10 9.77
N GLN A 312 -13.13 -11.59 10.97
CA GLN A 312 -11.81 -12.15 11.26
C GLN A 312 -11.47 -13.32 10.33
N ILE A 313 -12.42 -14.23 10.08
CA ILE A 313 -12.25 -15.31 9.10
C ILE A 313 -11.94 -14.76 7.71
N ALA A 314 -12.64 -13.72 7.24
CA ALA A 314 -12.39 -13.12 5.93
C ALA A 314 -11.00 -12.46 5.83
N LEU A 315 -10.54 -11.80 6.90
CA LEU A 315 -9.19 -11.24 6.96
C LEU A 315 -8.13 -12.34 6.91
N PHE A 316 -8.27 -13.37 7.75
CA PHE A 316 -7.35 -14.50 7.78
C PHE A 316 -7.35 -15.28 6.47
N ALA A 317 -8.51 -15.50 5.85
CA ALA A 317 -8.61 -16.14 4.54
C ALA A 317 -7.91 -15.31 3.44
N THR A 318 -8.04 -13.98 3.49
CA THR A 318 -7.33 -13.09 2.57
C THR A 318 -5.82 -13.20 2.77
N VAL A 319 -5.35 -13.11 4.01
CA VAL A 319 -3.92 -13.27 4.35
C VAL A 319 -3.41 -14.65 3.90
N LYS A 320 -4.18 -15.73 4.13
CA LYS A 320 -3.89 -17.09 3.68
C LYS A 320 -3.67 -17.16 2.16
N SER A 321 -4.58 -16.56 1.37
CA SER A 321 -4.52 -16.60 -0.09
C SER A 321 -3.27 -15.94 -0.69
N LEU A 322 -2.67 -14.99 0.03
CA LEU A 322 -1.38 -14.38 -0.33
C LEU A 322 -0.22 -15.38 -0.26
N PHE A 323 -0.35 -16.45 0.53
CA PHE A 323 0.65 -17.48 0.71
C PHE A 323 0.37 -18.77 -0.09
N GLU A 324 -0.89 -19.00 -0.49
CA GLU A 324 -1.30 -20.20 -1.25
C GLU A 324 -1.16 -20.05 -2.77
N THR A 325 -0.91 -18.84 -3.26
CA THR A 325 -0.72 -18.60 -4.69
C THR A 325 0.69 -19.00 -5.13
N HIS A 326 0.79 -20.26 -5.57
CA HIS A 326 1.82 -20.73 -6.51
C HIS A 326 1.94 -19.83 -7.74
#